data_AF-W7UE64-F1
#
_entry.id   AF-W7UE64-F1
#
_cell.length_a   1.000
_cell.length_b   1.000
_cell.length_c   1.000
_cell.angle_alpha   90.00
_cell.angle_beta   90.00
_cell.angle_gamma   90.00
#
_symmetry.space_group_name_H-M   'P 1'
#
loop_
_entity.id
_entity.type
_entity.pdbx_description
1 polymer ?
#
loop_
_entity_poly.entity_id
_entity_poly.type
_entity_poly.pdbx_seq_one_letter_code
_entity_poly.pdbx_strand_id
1 'polypeptide(L)'
;MKKISTYLPSLIISVLLVFVFIISSAAMLVDINISSEKLKGLVSKKELEPMIISEVGKYYADKYNTSGIPADVYTDAIDNEYIRSFEMAYIDSAFNALKGNGRMVMTPPSNKALEENIEKFFNDFAEENNYEKDDKFEQKLQNTKDNAYAAIGSFCDVYKFSAMNDRGVLKKLALLYSNRIIATVALLGATLLLILLLIAVNHKKRITAVYWCGISAIIAGVMGGTPSIYLIATKYFDSFIIKQAPVFTAFTSVMYKLTEAFTAVMIAFIVIGITLSVIYGVTHEKKKYPNTKPTDIK
;
A
#
# COMPACT_ATOMS: atom_id res chain seq x y z
N MET A 1 1.28 -22.34 -45.03
CA MET A 1 2.24 -21.84 -44.02
C MET A 1 1.93 -20.38 -43.71
N LYS A 2 1.78 -19.98 -42.44
CA LYS A 2 1.64 -18.55 -42.08
C LYS A 2 2.90 -17.84 -42.56
N LYS A 3 2.78 -16.68 -43.23
CA LYS A 3 3.95 -15.93 -43.69
C LYS A 3 4.81 -15.59 -42.46
N ILE A 4 6.08 -16.02 -42.47
CA ILE A 4 7.05 -15.78 -41.40
C ILE A 4 7.10 -14.28 -41.05
N SER A 5 6.94 -13.41 -42.06
CA SER A 5 6.91 -11.96 -41.92
C SER A 5 5.76 -11.39 -41.09
N THR A 6 4.70 -12.14 -40.79
CA THR A 6 3.58 -11.70 -39.94
C THR A 6 3.56 -12.42 -38.60
N TYR A 7 3.97 -13.68 -38.58
CA TYR A 7 3.98 -14.48 -37.35
C TYR A 7 5.05 -14.03 -36.36
N LEU A 8 6.29 -13.85 -36.82
CA LEU A 8 7.42 -13.50 -35.95
C LEU A 8 7.21 -12.12 -35.27
N PRO A 9 6.82 -11.05 -35.98
CA PRO A 9 6.52 -9.78 -35.32
C PRO A 9 5.34 -9.87 -34.34
N SER A 10 4.30 -10.64 -34.67
CA SER A 10 3.16 -10.82 -33.77
C SER A 10 3.56 -11.52 -32.47
N LEU A 11 4.46 -12.52 -32.56
CA LEU A 11 4.99 -13.20 -31.38
C LEU A 11 5.79 -12.25 -30.49
N ILE A 12 6.71 -11.48 -31.07
CA ILE A 12 7.54 -10.50 -30.32
C ILE A 12 6.65 -9.48 -29.62
N ILE A 13 5.68 -8.90 -30.35
CA ILE A 13 4.76 -7.92 -29.76
C ILE A 13 3.90 -8.56 -28.67
N SER A 14 3.45 -9.80 -28.87
CA SER A 14 2.67 -10.55 -27.87
C SER A 14 3.46 -10.80 -26.58
N VAL A 15 4.75 -11.12 -26.67
CA VAL A 15 5.63 -11.28 -25.50
C VAL A 15 5.80 -9.94 -24.76
N LEU A 16 6.04 -8.85 -25.47
CA LEU A 16 6.11 -7.51 -24.85
C LEU A 16 4.79 -7.13 -24.17
N LEU A 17 3.66 -7.44 -24.82
CA LEU A 17 2.33 -7.16 -24.30
C LEU A 17 2.06 -7.89 -22.98
N VAL A 18 2.59 -9.10 -22.78
CA VAL A 18 2.49 -9.83 -21.49
C VAL A 18 3.08 -9.00 -20.35
N PHE A 19 4.32 -8.52 -20.51
CA PHE A 19 5.00 -7.73 -19.47
C PHE A 19 4.31 -6.40 -19.23
N VAL A 20 3.86 -5.73 -20.30
CA VAL A 20 3.16 -4.46 -20.18
C VAL A 20 1.80 -4.63 -19.49
N PHE A 21 1.05 -5.72 -19.74
CA PHE A 21 -0.19 -6.02 -18.99
C PHE A 21 0.07 -6.18 -17.49
N ILE A 22 1.12 -6.91 -17.11
CA ILE A 22 1.47 -7.10 -15.69
C ILE A 22 1.84 -5.76 -15.04
N ILE A 23 2.75 -5.00 -15.66
CA ILE A 23 3.28 -3.76 -15.08
C ILE A 23 2.21 -2.66 -15.06
N SER A 24 1.40 -2.52 -16.12
CA SER A 24 0.30 -1.54 -16.16
C SER A 24 -0.76 -1.83 -15.10
N SER A 25 -1.08 -3.10 -14.86
CA SER A 25 -2.01 -3.51 -13.80
C SER A 25 -1.47 -3.20 -12.41
N ALA A 26 -0.18 -3.47 -12.17
CA ALA A 26 0.46 -3.13 -10.90
C ALA A 26 0.46 -1.62 -10.65
N ALA A 27 0.82 -0.82 -11.67
CA ALA A 27 0.82 0.64 -11.58
C ALA A 27 -0.58 1.20 -11.29
N MET A 28 -1.59 0.74 -12.04
CA MET A 28 -2.99 1.14 -11.83
C MET A 28 -3.50 0.76 -10.43
N LEU A 29 -3.11 -0.40 -9.91
CA LEU A 29 -3.52 -0.83 -8.57
C LEU A 29 -2.88 0.01 -7.46
N VAL A 30 -1.63 0.45 -7.64
CA VAL A 30 -1.00 1.42 -6.73
C VAL A 30 -1.80 2.71 -6.73
N ASP A 31 -2.19 3.24 -7.89
CA ASP A 31 -2.97 4.47 -7.98
C ASP A 31 -4.34 4.37 -7.29
N ILE A 32 -4.99 3.22 -7.36
CA ILE A 32 -6.32 2.98 -6.77
C ILE A 32 -6.25 2.71 -5.26
N ASN A 33 -5.22 1.98 -4.80
CA ASN A 33 -5.19 1.45 -3.44
C ASN A 33 -4.23 2.18 -2.49
N ILE A 34 -3.25 2.94 -3.00
CA ILE A 34 -2.30 3.69 -2.19
C ILE A 34 -2.69 5.17 -2.19
N SER A 35 -3.44 5.57 -1.17
CA SER A 35 -3.79 6.96 -0.88
C SER A 35 -3.98 7.18 0.63
N SER A 36 -3.94 8.44 1.08
CA SER A 36 -4.19 8.78 2.49
C SER A 36 -5.52 8.18 2.97
N GLU A 37 -6.60 8.37 2.21
CA GLU A 37 -7.93 7.85 2.54
C GLU A 37 -7.97 6.33 2.65
N LYS A 38 -7.30 5.61 1.75
CA LYS A 38 -7.28 4.14 1.78
C LYS A 38 -6.50 3.61 2.97
N LEU A 39 -5.38 4.23 3.33
CA LEU A 39 -4.58 3.83 4.48
C LEU A 39 -5.27 4.19 5.80
N LYS A 40 -5.91 5.36 5.90
CA LYS A 40 -6.75 5.75 7.04
C LYS A 40 -7.93 4.80 7.22
N GLY A 41 -8.61 4.44 6.13
CA GLY A 41 -9.72 3.48 6.15
C GLY A 41 -9.28 2.08 6.58
N LEU A 42 -8.03 1.69 6.30
CA LEU A 42 -7.47 0.42 6.77
C LEU A 42 -7.20 0.43 8.27
N VAL A 43 -6.58 1.50 8.78
CA VAL A 43 -6.35 1.69 10.22
C VAL A 43 -7.68 1.67 10.97
N SER A 44 -8.66 2.46 10.50
CA SER A 44 -9.99 2.54 11.11
C SER A 44 -10.72 1.19 11.12
N LYS A 45 -10.56 0.37 10.07
CA LYS A 45 -11.18 -0.97 9.99
C LYS A 45 -10.50 -1.99 10.90
N LYS A 46 -9.22 -1.80 11.22
CA LYS A 46 -8.41 -2.75 11.99
C LYS A 46 -8.41 -2.47 13.48
N GLU A 47 -8.94 -1.32 13.89
CA GLU A 47 -9.08 -0.92 15.30
C GLU A 47 -7.76 -1.11 16.05
N LEU A 48 -6.71 -0.44 15.56
CA LEU A 48 -5.35 -0.56 16.11
C LEU A 48 -5.19 0.15 17.46
N GLU A 49 -6.11 1.04 17.80
CA GLU A 49 -6.02 1.96 18.92
C GLU A 49 -5.88 1.25 20.27
N PRO A 50 -6.67 0.20 20.61
CA PRO A 50 -6.50 -0.54 21.84
C PRO A 50 -5.12 -1.22 21.95
N MET A 51 -4.56 -1.70 20.83
CA MET A 51 -3.22 -2.30 20.81
C MET A 51 -2.15 -1.25 21.09
N ILE A 52 -2.30 -0.06 20.49
CA ILE A 52 -1.39 1.08 20.69
C ILE A 52 -1.43 1.54 22.15
N ILE A 53 -2.61 1.76 22.72
CA ILE A 53 -2.77 2.17 24.13
C ILE A 53 -2.11 1.13 25.06
N SER A 54 -2.30 -0.17 24.79
CA SER A 54 -1.65 -1.22 25.57
C SER A 54 -0.12 -1.20 25.46
N GLU A 55 0.44 -1.00 24.26
CA GLU A 55 1.89 -0.90 24.07
C GLU A 55 2.47 0.36 24.73
N VAL A 56 1.78 1.50 24.64
CA VAL A 56 2.16 2.75 25.31
C VAL A 56 2.16 2.57 26.83
N GLY A 57 1.12 1.95 27.39
CA GLY A 57 1.04 1.68 28.82
C GLY A 57 2.16 0.78 29.32
N LYS A 58 2.49 -0.29 28.58
CA LYS A 58 3.64 -1.16 28.88
C LYS A 58 4.95 -0.39 28.84
N TYR A 59 5.16 0.43 27.81
CA TYR A 59 6.38 1.24 27.68
C TYR A 59 6.61 2.15 28.88
N TYR A 60 5.58 2.82 29.37
CA TYR A 60 5.71 3.69 30.54
C TYR A 60 5.82 2.91 31.85
N ALA A 61 5.10 1.80 31.99
CA ALA A 61 5.22 0.91 33.15
C ALA A 61 6.66 0.37 33.29
N ASP A 62 7.27 -0.08 32.19
CA ASP A 62 8.65 -0.58 32.18
C ASP A 62 9.66 0.52 32.52
N LYS A 63 9.35 1.78 32.17
CA LYS A 63 10.20 2.93 32.46
C LYS A 63 10.08 3.47 33.87
N TYR A 64 9.07 3.07 34.64
CA TYR A 64 8.83 3.56 36.00
C TYR A 64 10.08 3.51 36.88
N ASN A 65 10.82 2.41 36.85
CA ASN A 65 12.04 2.22 37.64
C ASN A 65 13.17 3.23 37.31
N THR A 66 13.10 3.88 36.15
CA THR A 66 14.10 4.85 35.69
C THR A 66 13.59 6.29 35.73
N SER A 67 12.29 6.52 35.53
CA SER A 67 11.70 7.85 35.51
C SER A 67 11.11 8.27 36.86
N GLY A 68 10.63 7.32 37.66
CA GLY A 68 9.81 7.56 38.86
C GLY A 68 8.39 8.05 38.54
N ILE A 69 8.02 8.18 37.25
CA ILE A 69 6.71 8.70 36.83
C ILE A 69 5.79 7.51 36.57
N PRO A 70 4.69 7.36 37.32
CA PRO A 70 3.67 6.33 37.09
C PRO A 70 3.11 6.36 35.66
N ALA A 71 2.68 5.20 35.15
CA ALA A 71 2.21 5.09 33.76
C ALA A 71 0.85 5.78 33.53
N ASP A 72 -0.02 5.79 34.54
CA ASP A 72 -1.34 6.44 34.57
C ASP A 72 -1.27 7.95 34.30
N VAL A 73 -0.20 8.62 34.75
CA VAL A 73 0.09 10.02 34.40
C VAL A 73 0.03 10.25 32.88
N TYR A 74 0.49 9.27 32.09
CA TYR A 74 0.43 9.33 30.63
C TYR A 74 -0.82 8.67 30.06
N THR A 75 -1.22 7.51 30.58
CA THR A 75 -2.25 6.68 29.95
C THR A 75 -3.68 7.11 30.24
N ASP A 76 -3.93 7.84 31.33
CA ASP A 76 -5.29 8.25 31.69
C ASP A 76 -5.84 9.35 30.77
N ALA A 77 -4.93 10.09 30.13
CA ALA A 77 -5.27 11.15 29.18
C ALA A 77 -5.38 10.68 27.73
N ILE A 78 -5.06 9.42 27.42
CA ILE A 78 -5.12 8.88 26.05
C ILE A 78 -6.32 7.94 25.90
N ASP A 79 -7.13 8.21 24.89
CA ASP A 79 -8.23 7.34 24.48
C ASP A 79 -8.09 6.93 23.01
N ASN A 80 -9.03 6.10 22.54
CA ASN A 80 -9.01 5.64 21.15
C ASN A 80 -9.14 6.79 20.16
N GLU A 81 -9.87 7.85 20.50
CA GLU A 81 -10.08 8.99 19.59
C GLU A 81 -8.79 9.80 19.42
N TYR A 82 -8.08 10.06 20.52
CA TYR A 82 -6.80 10.74 20.50
C TYR A 82 -5.75 9.94 19.72
N ILE A 83 -5.61 8.63 19.98
CA ILE A 83 -4.68 7.78 19.23
C ILE A 83 -5.00 7.78 17.74
N ARG A 84 -6.28 7.64 17.38
CA ARG A 84 -6.74 7.70 15.99
C ARG A 84 -6.38 9.04 15.33
N SER A 85 -6.57 10.16 16.03
CA SER A 85 -6.19 11.48 15.51
C SER A 85 -4.69 11.57 15.20
N PHE A 86 -3.86 10.93 16.03
CA PHE A 86 -2.41 10.87 15.88
C PHE A 86 -2.01 10.02 14.66
N GLU A 87 -2.61 8.83 14.51
CA GLU A 87 -2.40 7.97 13.33
C GLU A 87 -2.80 8.69 12.03
N MET A 88 -3.94 9.37 12.03
CA MET A 88 -4.42 10.15 10.88
C MET A 88 -3.45 11.27 10.52
N ALA A 89 -2.92 11.99 11.50
CA ALA A 89 -1.95 13.06 11.30
C ALA A 89 -0.64 12.51 10.70
N TYR A 90 -0.14 11.35 11.15
CA TYR A 90 1.02 10.70 10.53
C TYR A 90 0.78 10.35 9.07
N ILE A 91 -0.37 9.76 8.76
CA ILE A 91 -0.73 9.39 7.39
C ILE A 91 -0.82 10.64 6.51
N ASP A 92 -1.48 11.70 6.98
CA ASP A 92 -1.61 12.94 6.21
C ASP A 92 -0.26 13.62 5.99
N SER A 93 0.56 13.77 7.03
CA SER A 93 1.88 14.35 6.90
C SER A 93 2.76 13.56 5.94
N ALA A 94 2.66 12.23 5.94
CA ALA A 94 3.39 11.39 5.00
C ALA A 94 2.90 11.58 3.56
N PHE A 95 1.59 11.59 3.31
CA PHE A 95 1.06 11.78 1.96
C PHE A 95 1.24 13.21 1.45
N ASN A 96 1.24 14.21 2.31
CA ASN A 96 1.62 15.57 1.98
C ASN A 96 3.09 15.64 1.54
N ALA A 97 3.99 14.95 2.27
CA ALA A 97 5.38 14.83 1.87
C ALA A 97 5.55 14.10 0.52
N LEU A 98 4.82 13.00 0.31
CA LEU A 98 4.85 12.24 -0.95
C LEU A 98 4.36 13.05 -2.16
N LYS A 99 3.37 13.94 -1.96
CA LYS A 99 2.89 14.87 -3.00
C LYS A 99 3.81 16.07 -3.19
N GLY A 100 4.54 16.45 -2.15
CA GLY A 100 5.43 17.60 -2.12
C GLY A 100 6.90 17.22 -2.37
N ASN A 101 7.80 17.76 -1.53
CA ASN A 101 9.25 17.65 -1.68
C ASN A 101 9.86 16.40 -1.00
N GLY A 102 9.03 15.49 -0.50
CA GLY A 102 9.47 14.27 0.16
C GLY A 102 10.00 14.45 1.59
N ARG A 103 9.83 15.64 2.19
CA ARG A 103 10.12 15.89 3.60
C ARG A 103 8.84 15.88 4.41
N MET A 104 8.74 14.96 5.36
CA MET A 104 7.64 14.90 6.31
C MET A 104 7.84 15.91 7.43
N VAL A 105 6.78 16.66 7.71
CA VAL A 105 6.65 17.48 8.91
C VAL A 105 5.38 17.01 9.61
N MET A 106 5.54 16.42 10.78
CA MET A 106 4.46 15.90 11.59
C MET A 106 4.34 16.75 12.84
N THR A 107 3.15 17.31 13.06
CA THR A 107 2.81 18.03 14.29
C THR A 107 1.88 17.14 15.09
N PRO A 108 2.30 16.68 16.29
CA PRO A 108 1.44 15.95 17.20
C PRO A 108 0.12 16.71 17.44
N PRO A 109 -1.05 16.03 17.39
CA PRO A 109 -2.28 16.60 17.95
C PRO A 109 -2.05 16.93 19.43
N SER A 110 -2.45 18.12 19.87
CA SER A 110 -2.31 18.51 21.27
C SER A 110 -3.31 17.77 22.16
N ASN A 111 -2.91 17.49 23.39
CA ASN A 111 -3.72 16.87 24.41
C ASN A 111 -3.51 17.59 25.75
N LYS A 112 -4.46 18.47 26.08
CA LYS A 112 -4.40 19.27 27.31
C LYS A 112 -4.45 18.41 28.56
N ALA A 113 -5.26 17.35 28.59
CA ALA A 113 -5.35 16.46 29.73
C ALA A 113 -4.01 15.76 30.02
N LEU A 114 -3.28 15.38 28.97
CA LEU A 114 -1.94 14.81 29.11
C LEU A 114 -0.95 15.82 29.69
N GLU A 115 -0.98 17.05 29.18
CA GLU A 115 -0.13 18.14 29.69
C GLU A 115 -0.44 18.46 31.15
N GLU A 116 -1.72 18.58 31.50
CA GLU A 116 -2.21 18.83 32.87
C GLU A 116 -1.85 17.68 33.83
N ASN A 117 -1.96 16.43 33.40
CA ASN A 117 -1.58 15.28 34.23
C ASN A 117 -0.08 15.28 34.55
N ILE A 118 0.77 15.56 33.54
CA ILE A 118 2.23 15.64 33.72
C ILE A 118 2.58 16.85 34.61
N GLU A 119 1.97 18.02 34.37
CA GLU A 119 2.16 19.21 35.19
C GLU A 119 1.78 18.96 36.64
N LYS A 120 0.61 18.37 36.88
CA LYS A 120 0.14 18.05 38.22
C LYS A 120 1.11 17.12 38.93
N PHE A 121 1.53 16.03 38.29
CA PHE A 121 2.51 15.10 38.87
C PHE A 121 3.82 15.80 39.27
N PHE A 122 4.37 16.65 38.40
CA PHE A 122 5.60 17.38 38.68
C PHE A 122 5.44 18.39 39.82
N ASN A 123 4.32 19.11 39.85
CA ASN A 123 4.03 20.10 40.90
C ASN A 123 3.84 19.43 42.26
N ASP A 124 3.01 18.37 42.33
CA ASP A 124 2.76 17.61 43.55
C ASP A 124 4.08 17.02 44.08
N PHE A 125 4.91 16.43 43.20
CA PHE A 125 6.21 15.91 43.58
C PHE A 125 7.18 16.98 44.11
N ALA A 126 7.19 18.17 43.48
CA ALA A 126 8.05 19.26 43.93
C ALA A 126 7.62 19.80 45.30
N GLU A 127 6.32 19.92 45.53
CA GLU A 127 5.76 20.39 46.80
C GLU A 127 6.00 19.39 47.93
N GLU A 128 5.77 18.09 47.69
CA GLU A 128 6.01 17.03 48.68
C GLU A 128 7.49 16.92 49.10
N ASN A 129 8.41 17.21 48.18
CA ASN A 129 9.85 17.08 48.41
C ASN A 129 10.56 18.42 48.68
N ASN A 130 9.81 19.53 48.77
CA ASN A 130 10.35 20.89 48.92
C ASN A 130 11.39 21.26 47.84
N TYR A 131 11.18 20.84 46.59
CA TYR A 131 11.99 21.26 45.45
C TYR A 131 11.59 22.65 44.96
N GLU A 132 12.58 23.49 44.71
CA GLU A 132 12.39 24.82 44.11
C GLU A 132 12.01 24.69 42.63
N LYS A 133 10.94 25.39 42.21
CA LYS A 133 10.46 25.43 40.83
C LYS A 133 11.28 26.44 40.02
N ASP A 134 12.55 26.12 39.82
CA ASP A 134 13.52 26.93 39.07
C ASP A 134 13.43 26.67 37.55
N ASP A 135 14.29 27.33 36.76
CA ASP A 135 14.35 27.12 35.31
C ASP A 135 14.63 25.66 34.91
N LYS A 136 15.31 24.88 35.77
CA LYS A 136 15.59 23.46 35.51
C LYS A 136 14.35 22.61 35.70
N PHE A 137 13.52 22.93 36.69
CA PHE A 137 12.21 22.30 36.86
C PHE A 137 11.36 22.50 35.60
N GLU A 138 11.20 23.73 35.13
CA GLU A 138 10.40 24.05 33.94
C GLU A 138 10.95 23.37 32.69
N GLN A 139 12.28 23.35 32.53
CA GLN A 139 12.91 22.64 31.42
C GLN A 139 12.64 21.14 31.47
N LYS A 140 12.70 20.51 32.66
CA LYS A 140 12.45 19.07 32.81
C LYS A 140 10.98 18.74 32.58
N LEU A 141 10.07 19.59 33.05
CA LEU A 141 8.64 19.49 32.79
C LEU A 141 8.34 19.54 31.28
N GLN A 142 8.84 20.56 30.59
CA GLN A 142 8.64 20.70 29.14
C GLN A 142 9.24 19.53 28.36
N ASN A 143 10.49 19.13 28.68
CA ASN A 143 11.12 17.96 28.08
C ASN A 143 10.31 16.68 28.31
N THR A 144 9.65 16.54 29.46
CA THR A 144 8.82 15.37 29.76
C THR A 144 7.56 15.35 28.90
N LYS A 145 6.91 16.50 28.70
CA LYS A 145 5.77 16.63 27.76
C LYS A 145 6.19 16.31 26.32
N ASP A 146 7.28 16.91 25.84
CA ASP A 146 7.78 16.68 24.48
C ASP A 146 8.15 15.22 24.25
N ASN A 147 8.83 14.60 25.21
CA ASN A 147 9.14 13.17 25.18
C ASN A 147 7.89 12.30 25.21
N ALA A 148 6.82 12.74 25.90
CA ALA A 148 5.57 12.00 25.93
C ALA A 148 4.90 11.96 24.56
N TYR A 149 4.77 13.12 23.91
CA TYR A 149 4.27 13.21 22.53
C TYR A 149 5.13 12.40 21.55
N ALA A 150 6.47 12.47 21.67
CA ALA A 150 7.37 11.71 20.82
C ALA A 150 7.23 10.19 21.02
N ALA A 151 7.14 9.73 22.26
CA ALA A 151 6.98 8.31 22.58
C ALA A 151 5.64 7.78 22.07
N ILE A 152 4.53 8.43 22.42
CA ILE A 152 3.18 8.06 21.95
C ILE A 152 3.15 8.07 20.41
N GLY A 153 3.66 9.14 19.79
CA GLY A 153 3.71 9.27 18.33
C GLY A 153 4.50 8.13 17.66
N SER A 154 5.57 7.63 18.28
CA SER A 154 6.34 6.51 17.73
C SER A 154 5.55 5.20 17.64
N PHE A 155 4.57 4.99 18.51
CA PHE A 155 3.64 3.86 18.46
C PHE A 155 2.49 4.11 17.48
N CYS A 156 2.03 5.36 17.34
CA CYS A 156 1.01 5.77 16.37
C CYS A 156 1.52 5.82 14.91
N ASP A 157 2.83 5.91 14.69
CA ASP A 157 3.43 5.77 13.35
C ASP A 157 3.44 4.28 12.91
N VAL A 158 2.24 3.74 12.68
CA VAL A 158 1.99 2.32 12.38
C VAL A 158 2.56 1.89 11.02
N TYR A 159 2.73 2.83 10.08
CA TYR A 159 3.36 2.58 8.78
C TYR A 159 4.84 2.98 8.73
N LYS A 160 5.40 3.45 9.85
CA LYS A 160 6.82 3.85 9.99
C LYS A 160 7.25 4.91 8.99
N PHE A 161 6.39 5.90 8.73
CA PHE A 161 6.67 7.02 7.85
C PHE A 161 7.80 7.91 8.37
N SER A 162 7.92 8.12 9.69
CA SER A 162 9.05 8.85 10.29
C SER A 162 10.36 8.12 10.01
N ALA A 163 10.42 6.81 10.23
CA ALA A 163 11.63 6.04 9.93
C ALA A 163 12.00 6.08 8.44
N MET A 164 11.01 6.09 7.55
CA MET A 164 11.25 6.28 6.11
C MET A 164 11.73 7.68 5.75
N ASN A 165 11.20 8.71 6.42
CA ASN A 165 11.64 10.10 6.26
C ASN A 165 13.10 10.26 6.70
N ASP A 166 13.45 9.77 7.88
CA ASP A 166 14.78 9.93 8.47
C ASP A 166 15.87 9.20 7.66
N ARG A 167 15.51 8.08 7.03
CA ARG A 167 16.40 7.32 6.13
C ARG A 167 16.41 7.85 4.68
N GLY A 168 15.69 8.94 4.39
CA GLY A 168 15.58 9.51 3.05
C GLY A 168 14.81 8.63 2.04
N VAL A 169 14.15 7.58 2.51
CA VAL A 169 13.30 6.69 1.68
C VAL A 169 12.07 7.45 1.21
N LEU A 170 11.46 8.25 2.07
CA LEU A 170 10.26 9.03 1.74
C LEU A 170 10.51 10.01 0.58
N LYS A 171 11.70 10.60 0.51
CA LYS A 171 12.12 11.46 -0.62
C LYS A 171 12.17 10.69 -1.94
N LYS A 172 12.68 9.46 -1.94
CA LYS A 172 12.70 8.60 -3.15
C LYS A 172 11.28 8.19 -3.55
N LEU A 173 10.45 7.84 -2.55
CA LEU A 173 9.04 7.51 -2.77
C LEU A 173 8.25 8.70 -3.31
N ALA A 174 8.54 9.92 -2.88
CA ALA A 174 7.89 11.13 -3.38
C ALA A 174 8.12 11.32 -4.88
N LEU A 175 9.34 11.05 -5.38
CA LEU A 175 9.63 11.10 -6.83
C LEU A 175 8.81 10.09 -7.64
N LEU A 176 8.59 8.90 -7.09
CA LEU A 176 7.77 7.87 -7.72
C LEU A 176 6.28 8.23 -7.62
N TYR A 177 5.83 8.66 -6.44
CA TYR A 177 4.44 8.95 -6.13
C TYR A 177 3.93 10.20 -6.84
N SER A 178 4.77 11.22 -7.06
CA SER A 178 4.39 12.43 -7.81
C SER A 178 4.18 12.14 -9.30
N ASN A 179 4.99 11.23 -9.87
CA ASN A 179 4.94 10.87 -11.28
C ASN A 179 4.08 9.63 -11.58
N ARG A 180 3.45 9.03 -10.56
CA ARG A 180 2.76 7.74 -10.72
C ARG A 180 1.63 7.77 -11.75
N ILE A 181 0.83 8.84 -11.78
CA ILE A 181 -0.29 8.96 -12.72
C ILE A 181 0.25 9.06 -14.16
N ILE A 182 1.31 9.83 -14.38
CA ILE A 182 1.97 9.94 -15.67
C ILE A 182 2.53 8.58 -16.10
N ALA A 183 3.17 7.86 -15.18
CA ALA A 183 3.70 6.53 -15.44
C ALA A 183 2.59 5.52 -15.79
N THR A 184 1.48 5.52 -15.06
CA THR A 184 0.31 4.67 -15.33
C THR A 184 -0.30 4.99 -16.69
N VAL A 185 -0.49 6.28 -17.02
CA VAL A 185 -0.99 6.70 -18.33
C VAL A 185 -0.03 6.28 -19.45
N ALA A 186 1.28 6.42 -19.26
CA ALA A 186 2.28 5.98 -20.23
C ALA A 186 2.24 4.47 -20.46
N LEU A 187 2.08 3.67 -19.39
CA LEU A 187 1.96 2.21 -19.46
C LEU A 187 0.66 1.77 -20.16
N LEU A 188 -0.47 2.43 -19.88
CA LEU A 188 -1.72 2.18 -20.59
C LEU A 188 -1.63 2.59 -22.07
N GLY A 189 -0.97 3.71 -22.36
CA GLY A 189 -0.68 4.14 -23.73
C GLY A 189 0.20 3.14 -24.48
N ALA A 190 1.25 2.62 -23.85
CA ALA A 190 2.10 1.57 -24.40
C ALA A 190 1.30 0.29 -24.66
N THR A 191 0.40 -0.09 -23.74
CA THR A 191 -0.51 -1.24 -23.92
C THR A 191 -1.35 -1.07 -25.19
N LEU A 192 -2.01 0.09 -25.34
CA LEU A 192 -2.82 0.39 -26.52
C LEU A 192 -2.00 0.41 -27.80
N LEU A 193 -0.79 0.98 -27.77
CA LEU A 193 0.11 1.03 -28.91
C LEU A 193 0.52 -0.37 -29.37
N LEU A 194 0.86 -1.28 -28.45
CA LEU A 194 1.20 -2.67 -28.78
C LEU A 194 0.00 -3.42 -29.40
N ILE A 195 -1.22 -3.17 -28.90
CA ILE A 195 -2.45 -3.73 -29.49
C ILE A 195 -2.67 -3.21 -30.91
N LEU A 196 -2.48 -1.90 -31.14
CA LEU A 196 -2.60 -1.30 -32.48
C LEU A 196 -1.54 -1.84 -33.44
N LEU A 197 -0.30 -2.04 -32.97
CA LEU A 197 0.76 -2.67 -33.76
C LEU A 197 0.40 -4.12 -34.12
N LEU A 198 -0.17 -4.91 -33.19
CA LEU A 198 -0.68 -6.25 -33.50
C LEU A 198 -1.74 -6.21 -34.59
N ILE A 199 -2.68 -5.26 -34.53
CA ILE A 199 -3.73 -5.10 -35.55
C ILE A 199 -3.12 -4.70 -36.89
N ALA A 200 -2.14 -3.80 -36.92
CA ALA A 200 -1.47 -3.34 -38.14
C ALA A 200 -0.65 -4.45 -38.82
N VAL A 201 0.15 -5.19 -38.04
CA VAL A 201 0.89 -6.37 -38.52
C VAL A 201 -0.07 -7.40 -39.09
N ASN A 202 -1.22 -7.62 -38.42
CA ASN A 202 -2.25 -8.56 -38.85
C ASN A 202 -3.37 -7.91 -39.70
N HIS A 203 -3.13 -6.79 -40.39
CA HIS A 203 -4.19 -6.02 -41.07
C HIS A 203 -5.03 -6.85 -42.05
N LYS A 204 -4.43 -7.85 -42.72
CA LYS A 204 -5.14 -8.77 -43.64
C LYS A 204 -6.07 -9.76 -42.94
N LYS A 205 -5.78 -10.09 -41.67
CA LYS A 205 -6.56 -11.02 -40.85
C LYS A 205 -6.64 -10.49 -39.42
N ARG A 206 -7.38 -9.39 -39.22
CA ARG A 206 -7.52 -8.69 -37.92
C ARG A 206 -7.95 -9.61 -36.77
N ILE A 207 -8.71 -10.68 -37.06
CA ILE A 207 -9.09 -11.69 -36.06
C ILE A 207 -7.88 -12.40 -35.44
N THR A 208 -6.76 -12.50 -36.16
CA THR A 208 -5.50 -13.06 -35.63
C THR A 208 -4.89 -12.16 -34.56
N ALA A 209 -5.10 -10.85 -34.61
CA ALA A 209 -4.67 -9.95 -33.54
C ALA A 209 -5.46 -10.22 -32.24
N VAL A 210 -6.76 -10.54 -32.35
CA VAL A 210 -7.60 -10.93 -31.20
C VAL A 210 -7.05 -12.18 -30.52
N TYR A 211 -6.62 -13.18 -31.31
CA TYR A 211 -5.93 -14.36 -30.77
C TYR A 211 -4.65 -13.99 -30.00
N TRP A 212 -3.77 -13.18 -30.59
CA TRP A 212 -2.52 -12.79 -29.92
C TRP A 212 -2.76 -11.99 -28.63
N CYS A 213 -3.74 -11.08 -28.63
CA CYS A 213 -4.15 -10.37 -27.42
C CYS A 213 -4.70 -11.35 -26.37
N GLY A 214 -5.52 -12.32 -26.77
CA GLY A 214 -6.09 -13.32 -25.87
C GLY A 214 -5.04 -14.21 -25.21
N ILE A 215 -4.08 -14.72 -25.99
CA ILE A 215 -2.95 -15.51 -25.48
C ILE A 215 -2.05 -14.66 -24.57
N SER A 216 -1.72 -13.42 -24.95
CA SER A 216 -0.96 -12.52 -24.08
C SER A 216 -1.67 -12.26 -22.74
N ALA A 217 -2.98 -12.08 -22.74
CA ALA A 217 -3.76 -11.87 -21.51
C ALA A 217 -3.78 -13.12 -20.62
N ILE A 218 -3.96 -14.33 -21.20
CA ILE A 218 -3.88 -15.59 -20.45
C ILE A 218 -2.49 -15.74 -19.82
N ILE A 219 -1.42 -15.56 -20.61
CA ILE A 219 -0.05 -15.72 -20.11
C ILE A 219 0.25 -14.70 -19.01
N ALA A 220 -0.13 -13.43 -19.21
CA ALA A 220 0.03 -12.39 -18.19
C ALA A 220 -0.72 -12.75 -16.89
N GLY A 221 -1.97 -13.20 -17.02
CA GLY A 221 -2.79 -13.62 -15.90
C GLY A 221 -2.21 -14.82 -15.15
N VAL A 222 -1.68 -15.83 -15.84
CA VAL A 222 -1.02 -16.98 -15.20
C VAL A 222 0.30 -16.57 -14.54
N MET A 223 1.15 -15.82 -15.25
CA MET A 223 2.47 -15.39 -14.75
C MET A 223 2.36 -14.45 -13.55
N GLY A 224 1.41 -13.51 -13.54
CA GLY A 224 1.18 -12.62 -12.41
C GLY A 224 0.32 -13.26 -11.31
N GLY A 225 -0.66 -14.07 -11.68
CA GLY A 225 -1.60 -14.71 -10.76
C GLY A 225 -0.96 -15.80 -9.90
N THR A 226 -0.12 -16.65 -10.49
CA THR A 226 0.50 -17.78 -9.76
C THR A 226 1.29 -17.33 -8.52
N PRO A 227 2.27 -16.40 -8.60
CA PRO A 227 3.01 -15.97 -7.43
C PRO A 227 2.12 -15.23 -6.41
N SER A 228 1.15 -14.44 -6.87
CA SER A 228 0.26 -13.70 -5.95
C SER A 228 -0.70 -14.63 -5.18
N ILE A 229 -1.24 -15.65 -5.85
CA ILE A 229 -2.03 -16.72 -5.20
C ILE A 229 -1.18 -17.47 -4.18
N TYR A 230 0.07 -17.80 -4.52
CA TYR A 230 0.99 -18.46 -3.59
C TYR A 230 1.22 -17.61 -2.32
N LEU A 231 1.48 -16.31 -2.46
CA LEU A 231 1.68 -15.40 -1.33
C LEU A 231 0.46 -15.34 -0.40
N ILE A 232 -0.76 -15.34 -0.96
CA ILE A 232 -2.01 -15.36 -0.19
C ILE A 232 -2.21 -16.72 0.49
N ALA A 233 -2.09 -17.82 -0.26
CA ALA A 233 -2.36 -19.17 0.23
C ALA A 233 -1.40 -19.61 1.34
N THR A 234 -0.14 -19.18 1.26
CA THR A 234 0.88 -19.50 2.28
C THR A 234 0.89 -18.53 3.46
N LYS A 235 0.04 -17.50 3.44
CA LYS A 235 0.07 -16.40 4.41
C LYS A 235 1.48 -15.82 4.55
N TYR A 236 2.14 -15.58 3.41
CA TYR A 236 3.55 -15.22 3.38
C TYR A 236 3.86 -13.98 4.23
N PHE A 237 2.98 -12.97 4.22
CA PHE A 237 3.19 -11.75 4.99
C PHE A 237 3.11 -11.94 6.51
N ASP A 238 2.55 -13.06 6.97
CA ASP A 238 2.49 -13.38 8.41
C ASP A 238 3.84 -13.88 8.94
N SER A 239 4.75 -14.30 8.05
CA SER A 239 6.09 -14.79 8.42
C SER A 239 7.09 -13.67 8.76
N PHE A 240 6.73 -12.40 8.53
CA PHE A 240 7.59 -11.27 8.86
C PHE A 240 7.67 -11.06 10.38
N ILE A 241 8.89 -10.98 10.90
CA ILE A 241 9.13 -10.70 12.32
C ILE A 241 9.12 -9.19 12.55
N ILE A 242 7.94 -8.65 12.90
CA ILE A 242 7.77 -7.25 13.30
C ILE A 242 7.37 -7.23 14.78
N LYS A 243 8.18 -6.57 15.61
CA LYS A 243 8.01 -6.61 17.08
C LYS A 243 6.77 -5.86 17.59
N GLN A 244 6.37 -4.79 16.92
CA GLN A 244 5.22 -3.97 17.33
C GLN A 244 3.95 -4.50 16.65
N ALA A 245 2.97 -4.91 17.46
CA ALA A 245 1.75 -5.54 16.97
C ALA A 245 0.90 -4.60 16.08
N PRO A 246 0.75 -3.29 16.40
CA PRO A 246 0.04 -2.35 15.51
C PRO A 246 0.69 -2.23 14.14
N VAL A 247 2.03 -2.18 14.11
CA VAL A 247 2.82 -2.07 12.86
C VAL A 247 2.70 -3.33 12.02
N PHE A 248 2.80 -4.51 12.66
CA PHE A 248 2.61 -5.78 11.98
C PHE A 248 1.22 -5.87 11.35
N THR A 249 0.18 -5.52 12.10
CA THR A 249 -1.21 -5.57 11.65
C THR A 249 -1.46 -4.59 10.50
N ALA A 250 -0.96 -3.36 10.59
CA ALA A 250 -1.08 -2.35 9.53
C ALA A 250 -0.35 -2.80 8.25
N PHE A 251 0.89 -3.26 8.38
CA PHE A 251 1.71 -3.72 7.25
C PHE A 251 1.08 -4.91 6.52
N THR A 252 0.79 -5.99 7.24
CA THR A 252 0.20 -7.21 6.65
C THR A 252 -1.14 -6.90 5.99
N SER A 253 -1.97 -6.05 6.60
CA SER A 253 -3.26 -5.64 6.04
C SER A 253 -3.13 -4.93 4.70
N VAL A 254 -2.15 -4.03 4.55
CA VAL A 254 -1.87 -3.38 3.26
C VAL A 254 -1.38 -4.39 2.24
N MET A 255 -0.41 -5.24 2.61
CA MET A 255 0.22 -6.20 1.70
C MET A 255 -0.78 -7.25 1.17
N TYR A 256 -1.63 -7.83 2.03
CA TYR A 256 -2.66 -8.75 1.56
C TYR A 256 -3.68 -8.05 0.67
N LYS A 257 -4.17 -6.87 1.05
CA LYS A 257 -5.17 -6.16 0.24
C LYS A 257 -4.65 -5.82 -1.17
N LEU A 258 -3.39 -5.41 -1.30
CA LEU A 258 -2.76 -5.18 -2.60
C LEU A 258 -2.59 -6.47 -3.39
N THR A 259 -2.16 -7.56 -2.73
CA THR A 259 -1.94 -8.85 -3.37
C THR A 259 -3.24 -9.48 -3.83
N GLU A 260 -4.31 -9.37 -3.04
CA GLU A 260 -5.67 -9.80 -3.39
C GLU A 260 -6.21 -9.02 -4.58
N ALA A 261 -6.07 -7.68 -4.57
CA ALA A 261 -6.50 -6.84 -5.69
C ALA A 261 -5.71 -7.17 -6.98
N PHE A 262 -4.40 -7.39 -6.87
CA PHE A 262 -3.57 -7.82 -7.99
C PHE A 262 -3.98 -9.20 -8.51
N THR A 263 -4.21 -10.16 -7.61
CA THR A 263 -4.71 -11.49 -7.96
C THR A 263 -6.03 -11.42 -8.73
N ALA A 264 -6.97 -10.59 -8.27
CA ALA A 264 -8.27 -10.41 -8.93
C ALA A 264 -8.12 -9.87 -10.36
N VAL A 265 -7.22 -8.89 -10.59
CA VAL A 265 -6.94 -8.37 -11.95
C VAL A 265 -6.30 -9.43 -12.84
N MET A 266 -5.37 -10.22 -12.30
CA MET A 266 -4.74 -11.32 -13.05
C MET A 266 -5.75 -12.41 -13.44
N ILE A 267 -6.68 -12.76 -12.55
CA ILE A 267 -7.81 -13.66 -12.86
C ILE A 267 -8.69 -13.05 -13.97
N ALA A 268 -8.99 -11.75 -13.90
CA ALA A 268 -9.76 -11.07 -14.94
C ALA A 268 -9.07 -11.14 -16.31
N PHE A 269 -7.73 -11.03 -16.37
CA PHE A 269 -7.00 -11.23 -17.63
C PHE A 269 -7.09 -12.65 -18.17
N ILE A 270 -7.10 -13.67 -17.32
CA ILE A 270 -7.32 -15.06 -17.76
C ILE A 270 -8.70 -15.18 -18.40
N VAL A 271 -9.75 -14.67 -17.74
CA VAL A 271 -11.13 -14.71 -18.24
C VAL A 271 -11.28 -13.95 -19.57
N ILE A 272 -10.74 -12.73 -19.64
CA ILE A 272 -10.73 -11.92 -20.86
C ILE A 272 -9.99 -12.68 -21.98
N GLY A 273 -8.82 -13.23 -21.67
CA GLY A 273 -8.01 -13.92 -22.66
C GLY A 273 -8.65 -15.21 -23.20
N ILE A 274 -9.31 -15.99 -22.34
CA ILE A 274 -10.13 -17.14 -22.74
C ILE A 274 -11.26 -16.67 -23.68
N THR A 275 -11.96 -15.60 -23.30
CA THR A 275 -13.07 -15.05 -24.09
C THR A 275 -12.61 -14.63 -25.48
N LEU A 276 -11.47 -13.92 -25.58
CA LEU A 276 -10.89 -13.50 -26.86
C LEU A 276 -10.46 -14.71 -27.72
N SER A 277 -9.90 -15.75 -27.10
CA SER A 277 -9.55 -17.00 -27.78
C SER A 277 -10.76 -17.75 -28.33
N VAL A 278 -11.87 -17.79 -27.58
CA VAL A 278 -13.14 -18.39 -28.04
C VAL A 278 -13.72 -17.59 -29.21
N ILE A 279 -13.75 -16.26 -29.12
CA ILE A 279 -14.19 -15.37 -30.21
C ILE A 279 -13.36 -15.63 -31.47
N TYR A 280 -12.04 -15.77 -31.33
CA TYR A 280 -11.17 -16.14 -32.44
C TYR A 280 -11.57 -17.48 -33.06
N GLY A 281 -11.73 -18.53 -32.25
CA GLY A 281 -12.10 -19.88 -32.70
C GLY A 281 -13.38 -19.89 -33.51
N VAL A 282 -14.47 -19.38 -32.93
CA VAL A 282 -15.80 -19.35 -33.57
C VAL A 282 -15.79 -18.51 -34.85
N THR A 283 -15.14 -17.35 -34.84
CA THR A 283 -15.10 -16.46 -36.01
C THR A 283 -14.21 -17.01 -37.13
N HIS A 284 -13.12 -17.68 -36.77
CA HIS A 284 -12.23 -18.33 -37.72
C HIS A 284 -12.92 -19.54 -38.37
N GLU A 285 -13.64 -20.35 -37.59
CA GLU A 285 -14.44 -21.48 -38.08
C GLU A 285 -15.55 -21.01 -39.03
N LYS A 286 -16.35 -20.01 -38.67
CA LYS A 286 -17.38 -19.45 -39.57
C LYS A 286 -16.81 -18.93 -40.89
N LYS A 287 -15.59 -18.37 -40.90
CA LYS A 287 -14.95 -17.92 -42.13
C LYS A 287 -14.37 -19.06 -42.97
N LYS A 288 -13.93 -20.15 -42.33
CA LYS A 288 -13.36 -21.31 -43.00
C LYS A 288 -14.44 -22.26 -43.52
N TYR A 289 -15.56 -22.35 -42.81
CA TYR A 289 -16.71 -23.21 -43.13
C TYR A 289 -18.03 -22.45 -42.90
N PRO A 290 -18.48 -21.66 -43.90
CA PRO A 290 -19.61 -20.73 -43.73
C PRO A 290 -20.98 -21.39 -43.52
N ASN A 291 -21.13 -22.67 -43.88
CA ASN A 291 -22.41 -23.38 -43.89
C ASN A 291 -22.46 -24.63 -42.98
N THR A 292 -21.47 -24.84 -42.12
CA THR A 292 -21.45 -25.94 -41.14
C THR A 292 -21.65 -25.40 -39.75
N LYS A 293 -22.51 -26.04 -38.94
CA LYS A 293 -22.59 -25.70 -37.51
C LYS A 293 -21.25 -26.07 -36.86
N PRO A 294 -20.78 -25.34 -35.83
CA PRO A 294 -19.53 -25.66 -35.13
C PRO A 294 -19.47 -27.11 -34.62
N THR A 295 -20.63 -27.71 -34.32
CA THR A 295 -20.79 -29.11 -33.89
C THR A 295 -20.52 -30.15 -34.98
N ASP A 296 -20.49 -29.74 -36.25
CA ASP A 296 -20.46 -30.63 -37.41
C ASP A 296 -19.06 -30.66 -38.06
N ILE A 297 -18.10 -29.94 -37.49
CA ILE A 297 -16.71 -29.89 -37.93
C ILE A 297 -15.96 -31.05 -37.26
N LYS A 298 -15.68 -32.13 -38.01
CA LYS A 298 -14.85 -33.27 -37.57
C LYS A 298 -13.36 -32.95 -37.62
#